data_AF-A0A7W7GWL1-F1
#
_entry.id   AF-A0A7W7GWL1-F1
#
_cell.length_a   1.000
_cell.length_b   1.000
_cell.length_c   1.000
_cell.angle_alpha   90.00
_cell.angle_beta   90.00
_cell.angle_gamma   90.00
#
_symmetry.space_group_name_H-M   'P 1'
#
loop_
_entity.id
_entity.type
_entity.pdbx_description
1 polymer ?
#
loop_
_entity_poly.entity_id
_entity_poly.type
_entity_poly.pdbx_seq_one_letter_code
_entity_poly.pdbx_strand_id
1 'polypeptide(L)'
;MTEPLARTRQEAHLFIDLTPCECGDRRLATAGEAITLPDGAPGRRYAGRCPGCGRDRLFVFRVPERAEDADDPAEIVYGRGDRTSELLDPGQWLWVAEQYADAVPGNPGYLTGEPRATARTWLTAAVAALREAEKFLPAGAERVPEQALRTAASRERYAREPHAFDRERLAALRSRFERRRGTLLDPPAPDEPARAPDEPAATTTSPERIRRIVAENRAVEQWAQRHDLDAATPGAGSPEQNREIERELRTMRGDDPETGLPLETPIGALAAFRQLIGDLEAEFAGRVAERDLRIGLALAAYQAWLARLRQDDDEWREQLWADEIWDVPQDVLPPAGSAWEMVRAARSAIREPFGG
;
A
#
# COMPACT_ATOMS: atom_id res chain seq x y z
N MET A 1 5.62 37.57 -9.65
CA MET A 1 6.09 36.30 -10.24
C MET A 1 4.85 35.55 -10.65
N THR A 2 4.85 34.97 -11.84
CA THR A 2 3.68 34.26 -12.38
C THR A 2 3.61 32.87 -11.77
N GLU A 3 2.45 32.47 -11.26
CA GLU A 3 2.21 31.12 -10.75
C GLU A 3 2.33 30.09 -11.89
N PRO A 4 3.00 28.95 -11.67
CA PRO A 4 3.18 27.96 -12.72
C PRO A 4 1.85 27.29 -13.08
N LEU A 5 1.70 26.90 -14.34
CA LEU A 5 0.49 26.24 -14.83
C LEU A 5 0.46 24.76 -14.42
N ALA A 6 -0.58 24.36 -13.69
CA ALA A 6 -0.99 22.97 -13.59
C ALA A 6 -2.06 22.70 -14.66
N ARG A 7 -1.77 21.83 -15.63
CA ARG A 7 -2.69 21.54 -16.75
C ARG A 7 -3.89 20.73 -16.27
N THR A 8 -3.65 19.79 -15.36
CA THR A 8 -4.69 18.98 -14.72
C THR A 8 -4.53 18.97 -13.20
N ARG A 9 -5.59 18.56 -12.50
CA ARG A 9 -5.54 18.32 -11.05
C ARG A 9 -4.53 17.23 -10.71
N GLN A 10 -4.46 16.17 -11.52
CA GLN A 10 -3.54 15.06 -11.31
C GLN A 10 -2.07 15.51 -11.41
N GLU A 11 -1.74 16.40 -12.35
CA GLU A 11 -0.40 16.98 -12.46
C GLU A 11 -0.04 17.83 -11.23
N ALA A 12 -0.98 18.65 -10.74
CA ALA A 12 -0.76 19.45 -9.53
C ALA A 12 -0.47 18.55 -8.32
N HIS A 13 -1.27 17.50 -8.09
CA HIS A 13 -1.05 16.56 -6.99
C HIS A 13 0.29 15.84 -7.13
N LEU A 14 0.63 15.37 -8.33
CA LEU A 14 1.91 14.72 -8.56
C LEU A 14 3.09 15.66 -8.26
N PHE A 15 3.01 16.94 -8.66
CA PHE A 15 4.05 17.91 -8.32
C PHE A 15 4.16 18.13 -6.80
N ILE A 16 3.03 18.20 -6.08
CA ILE A 16 3.00 18.31 -4.62
C ILE A 16 3.66 17.09 -3.96
N ASP A 17 3.36 15.89 -4.45
CA ASP A 17 3.92 14.62 -3.95
C ASP A 17 5.42 14.50 -4.21
N LEU A 18 5.91 15.11 -5.29
CA LEU A 18 7.33 15.14 -5.65
C LEU A 18 8.13 16.23 -4.94
N THR A 19 7.46 17.20 -4.32
CA THR A 19 8.10 18.34 -3.66
C THR A 19 8.10 18.11 -2.15
N PRO A 20 9.12 17.47 -1.56
CA PRO A 20 9.12 17.22 -0.12
C PRO A 20 9.12 18.52 0.70
N CYS A 21 8.59 18.44 1.93
CA CYS A 21 8.89 19.43 2.96
C CYS A 21 10.40 19.45 3.24
N GLU A 22 10.92 20.50 3.86
CA GLU A 22 12.35 20.56 4.19
C GLU A 22 12.76 19.49 5.21
N CYS A 23 11.81 18.91 5.96
CA CYS A 23 12.06 17.72 6.81
C CYS A 23 12.10 16.40 6.02
N GLY A 24 11.85 16.42 4.71
CA GLY A 24 11.82 15.25 3.83
C GLY A 24 10.45 14.61 3.63
N ASP A 25 9.46 14.92 4.49
CA ASP A 25 8.10 14.35 4.34
C ASP A 25 7.39 14.95 3.12
N ARG A 26 6.81 14.09 2.29
CA ARG A 26 6.13 14.47 1.05
C ARG A 26 4.63 14.72 1.24
N ARG A 27 4.05 14.24 2.34
CA ARG A 27 2.60 14.25 2.57
C ARG A 27 2.04 15.67 2.72
N LEU A 28 0.91 15.91 2.07
CA LEU A 28 0.07 17.09 2.23
C LEU A 28 -1.39 16.70 1.96
N ALA A 29 -2.20 16.54 3.01
CA ALA A 29 -3.61 16.17 2.87
C ALA A 29 -4.46 17.42 2.58
N THR A 30 -4.79 17.69 1.32
CA THR A 30 -5.67 18.82 0.94
C THR A 30 -6.30 18.62 -0.45
N ALA A 31 -7.59 18.93 -0.58
CA ALA A 31 -8.36 18.74 -1.82
C ALA A 31 -8.18 19.89 -2.86
N GLY A 32 -7.48 20.95 -2.47
CA GLY A 32 -7.28 22.14 -3.29
C GLY A 32 -8.52 23.04 -3.36
N GLU A 33 -8.32 24.34 -3.15
CA GLU A 33 -9.35 25.38 -3.20
C GLU A 33 -9.22 26.19 -4.50
N ALA A 34 -10.32 26.42 -5.20
CA ALA A 34 -10.32 27.31 -6.36
C ALA A 34 -10.15 28.76 -5.90
N ILE A 35 -9.26 29.51 -6.56
CA ILE A 35 -8.98 30.92 -6.23
C ILE A 35 -8.90 31.77 -7.50
N THR A 36 -8.97 33.08 -7.34
CA THR A 36 -8.59 34.04 -8.38
C THR A 36 -7.18 34.54 -8.08
N LEU A 37 -6.28 34.46 -9.06
CA LEU A 37 -4.92 34.96 -8.95
C LEU A 37 -4.88 36.50 -9.01
N PRO A 38 -3.79 37.16 -8.60
CA PRO A 38 -3.68 38.62 -8.61
C PRO A 38 -3.85 39.27 -9.99
N ASP A 39 -3.59 38.52 -11.06
CA ASP A 39 -3.79 38.94 -12.46
C ASP A 39 -5.21 38.69 -12.98
N GLY A 40 -6.11 38.18 -12.14
CA GLY A 40 -7.49 37.83 -12.50
C GLY A 40 -7.66 36.43 -13.08
N ALA A 41 -6.56 35.68 -13.32
CA ALA A 41 -6.64 34.34 -13.88
C ALA A 41 -7.19 33.33 -12.87
N PRO A 42 -7.84 32.24 -13.32
CA PRO A 42 -8.23 31.16 -12.44
C PRO A 42 -7.00 30.43 -11.90
N GLY A 43 -7.02 30.12 -10.60
CA GLY A 43 -5.98 29.38 -9.93
C GLY A 43 -6.53 28.34 -8.96
N ARG A 44 -5.65 27.52 -8.42
CA ARG A 44 -5.95 26.56 -7.37
C ARG A 44 -4.88 26.58 -6.29
N ARG A 45 -5.33 26.62 -5.04
CA ARG A 45 -4.51 26.69 -3.84
C ARG A 45 -4.57 25.37 -3.07
N TYR A 46 -3.42 24.78 -2.77
CA TYR A 46 -3.29 23.62 -1.91
C TYR A 46 -2.52 24.04 -0.67
N ALA A 47 -3.18 24.01 0.49
CA ALA A 47 -2.59 24.41 1.77
C ALA A 47 -2.83 23.34 2.83
N GLY A 48 -1.85 23.15 3.71
CA GLY A 48 -1.96 22.23 4.84
C GLY A 48 -0.66 22.18 5.64
N ARG A 49 -0.67 21.45 6.76
CA ARG A 49 0.52 21.25 7.60
C ARG A 49 1.24 19.96 7.21
N CYS A 50 2.57 20.01 7.21
CA CYS A 50 3.40 18.82 7.09
C CYS A 50 3.17 17.90 8.30
N PRO A 51 2.79 16.63 8.13
CA PRO A 51 2.56 15.73 9.28
C PRO A 51 3.86 15.37 10.02
N GLY A 52 5.02 15.45 9.35
CA GLY A 52 6.31 15.16 9.97
C GLY A 52 6.84 16.28 10.88
N CYS A 53 6.71 17.55 10.50
CA CYS A 53 7.30 18.67 11.25
C CYS A 53 6.33 19.80 11.62
N GLY A 54 5.04 19.69 11.25
CA GLY A 54 4.00 20.68 11.55
C GLY A 54 4.04 21.97 10.72
N ARG A 55 5.08 22.20 9.89
CA ARG A 55 5.21 23.42 9.09
C ARG A 55 4.08 23.53 8.06
N ASP A 56 3.59 24.75 7.88
CA ASP A 56 2.63 25.06 6.83
C ASP A 56 3.29 24.91 5.45
N ARG A 57 2.60 24.25 4.53
CA ARG A 57 2.97 24.11 3.12
C ARG A 57 1.86 24.73 2.28
N LEU A 58 2.27 25.50 1.27
CA LEU A 58 1.37 26.20 0.36
C LEU A 58 1.86 26.01 -1.08
N PHE A 59 0.96 25.56 -1.94
CA PHE A 59 1.15 25.52 -3.38
C PHE A 59 0.03 26.29 -4.04
N VAL A 60 0.38 27.15 -4.99
CA VAL A 60 -0.58 27.91 -5.79
C VAL A 60 -0.23 27.70 -7.25
N PHE A 61 -1.20 27.25 -8.03
CA PHE A 61 -1.05 27.02 -9.45
C PHE A 61 -2.05 27.86 -10.22
N ARG A 62 -1.63 28.36 -11.38
CA ARG A 62 -2.59 28.73 -12.42
C ARG A 62 -3.23 27.45 -12.96
N VAL A 63 -4.50 27.52 -13.33
CA VAL A 63 -5.20 26.45 -14.05
C VAL A 63 -5.63 26.96 -15.43
N PRO A 64 -5.76 26.09 -16.44
CA PRO A 64 -6.21 26.52 -17.76
C PRO A 64 -7.66 27.02 -17.71
N GLU A 65 -8.00 28.00 -18.55
CA GLU A 65 -9.38 28.52 -18.66
C GLU A 65 -10.37 27.42 -19.06
N ARG A 66 -9.91 26.46 -19.86
CA ARG A 66 -10.64 25.24 -20.21
C ARG A 66 -9.98 24.07 -19.50
N ALA A 67 -10.76 23.35 -18.67
CA ALA A 67 -10.26 22.17 -17.97
C ALA A 67 -9.70 21.14 -18.95
N GLU A 68 -8.52 20.60 -18.64
CA GLU A 68 -7.90 19.48 -19.35
C GLU A 68 -8.02 18.15 -18.59
N ASP A 69 -8.72 18.16 -17.46
CA ASP A 69 -8.96 16.95 -16.68
C ASP A 69 -9.65 15.86 -17.52
N ALA A 70 -9.55 14.62 -17.04
CA ALA A 70 -10.33 13.53 -17.59
C ALA A 70 -11.83 13.75 -17.35
N ASP A 71 -12.65 13.41 -18.35
CA ASP A 71 -14.10 13.30 -18.17
C ASP A 71 -14.44 12.06 -17.32
N ASP A 72 -13.65 10.99 -17.48
CA ASP A 72 -13.73 9.76 -16.70
C ASP A 72 -12.74 9.78 -15.52
N PRO A 73 -13.21 9.69 -14.26
CA PRO A 73 -12.34 9.59 -13.08
C PRO A 73 -11.35 8.43 -13.10
N ALA A 74 -11.62 7.36 -13.87
CA ALA A 74 -10.73 6.22 -14.03
C ALA A 74 -9.58 6.48 -15.03
N GLU A 75 -9.67 7.53 -15.85
CA GLU A 75 -8.61 7.92 -16.77
C GLU A 75 -7.53 8.73 -16.04
N ILE A 76 -6.27 8.39 -16.28
CA ILE A 76 -5.13 9.14 -15.74
C ILE A 76 -4.56 10.01 -16.86
N VAL A 77 -4.72 11.33 -16.69
CA VAL A 77 -4.31 12.38 -17.62
C VAL A 77 -3.57 13.48 -16.84
N TYR A 78 -2.27 13.60 -17.10
CA TYR A 78 -1.44 14.67 -16.54
C TYR A 78 -1.44 15.94 -17.40
N GLY A 79 -1.72 15.84 -18.70
CA GLY A 79 -1.91 16.97 -19.60
C GLY A 79 -2.43 16.50 -20.97
N ARG A 80 -3.24 17.32 -21.62
CA ARG A 80 -3.79 17.00 -22.96
C ARG A 80 -2.96 17.64 -24.08
N GLY A 81 -3.01 17.00 -25.24
CA GLY A 81 -2.28 17.42 -26.43
C GLY A 81 -0.75 17.41 -26.25
N ASP A 82 -0.06 18.19 -27.09
CA ASP A 82 1.40 18.16 -27.22
C ASP A 82 2.13 19.18 -26.34
N ARG A 83 1.41 19.94 -25.50
CA ARG A 83 2.02 20.92 -24.60
C ARG A 83 2.85 20.22 -23.53
N THR A 84 4.06 20.70 -23.29
CA THR A 84 4.95 20.19 -22.24
C THR A 84 4.52 20.70 -20.85
N SER A 85 4.95 20.00 -19.81
CA SER A 85 4.70 20.38 -18.42
C SER A 85 5.55 21.59 -18.01
N GLU A 86 4.92 22.58 -17.36
CA GLU A 86 5.64 23.65 -16.65
C GLU A 86 6.06 23.23 -15.24
N LEU A 87 5.45 22.19 -14.67
CA LEU A 87 5.70 21.74 -13.29
C LEU A 87 6.80 20.70 -13.19
N LEU A 88 6.80 19.72 -14.09
CA LEU A 88 7.69 18.58 -14.05
C LEU A 88 8.58 18.57 -15.30
N ASP A 89 9.85 18.23 -15.11
CA ASP A 89 10.78 18.03 -16.22
C ASP A 89 10.78 16.56 -16.70
N PRO A 90 11.42 16.25 -17.84
CA PRO A 90 11.44 14.89 -18.39
C PRO A 90 12.01 13.83 -17.45
N GLY A 91 13.03 14.19 -16.65
CA GLY A 91 13.65 13.25 -15.72
C GLY A 91 12.74 12.93 -14.53
N GLN A 92 11.95 13.90 -14.08
CA GLN A 92 10.90 13.66 -13.08
C GLN A 92 9.80 12.76 -13.63
N TRP A 93 9.33 12.99 -14.86
CA TRP A 93 8.34 12.12 -15.51
C TRP A 93 8.82 10.67 -15.66
N LEU A 94 10.08 10.49 -16.09
CA LEU A 94 10.68 9.17 -16.18
C LEU A 94 10.78 8.48 -14.81
N TRP A 95 11.22 9.22 -13.78
CA TRP A 95 11.26 8.69 -12.42
C TRP A 95 9.86 8.26 -11.94
N VAL A 96 8.83 9.09 -12.16
CA VAL A 96 7.44 8.77 -11.79
C VAL A 96 6.97 7.50 -12.49
N ALA A 97 7.24 7.36 -13.78
CA ALA A 97 6.85 6.19 -14.54
C ALA A 97 7.46 4.91 -13.96
N GLU A 98 8.75 4.94 -13.61
CA GLU A 98 9.46 3.83 -13.01
C GLU A 98 8.91 3.49 -11.63
N GLN A 99 8.67 4.49 -10.77
CA GLN A 99 8.11 4.23 -9.43
C GLN A 99 6.75 3.54 -9.49
N TYR A 100 5.84 3.99 -10.38
CA TYR A 100 4.56 3.31 -10.56
C TYR A 100 4.71 1.90 -11.13
N ALA A 101 5.65 1.69 -12.05
CA ALA A 101 5.86 0.39 -12.67
C ALA A 101 6.58 -0.62 -11.77
N ASP A 102 7.45 -0.14 -10.88
CA ASP A 102 8.19 -0.93 -9.88
C ASP A 102 7.31 -1.32 -8.69
N ALA A 103 6.24 -0.56 -8.44
CA ALA A 103 5.23 -0.93 -7.46
C ALA A 103 4.40 -2.15 -7.91
N VAL A 104 4.39 -2.47 -9.21
CA VAL A 104 3.68 -3.62 -9.77
C VAL A 104 4.64 -4.80 -9.95
N PRO A 105 4.25 -6.04 -9.57
CA PRO A 105 5.05 -7.24 -9.84
C PRO A 105 5.46 -7.36 -11.31
N GLY A 106 6.63 -7.94 -11.56
CA GLY A 106 7.18 -8.07 -12.92
C GLY A 106 6.23 -8.76 -13.90
N ASN A 107 5.53 -9.80 -13.42
CA ASN A 107 4.46 -10.50 -14.12
C ASN A 107 3.15 -10.37 -13.33
N PRO A 108 2.31 -9.35 -13.59
CA PRO A 108 1.13 -9.10 -12.76
C PRO A 108 -0.09 -9.98 -13.15
N GLY A 109 0.07 -10.92 -14.09
CA GLY A 109 -1.06 -11.71 -14.63
C GLY A 109 -1.77 -12.58 -13.58
N TYR A 110 -1.09 -12.95 -12.49
CA TYR A 110 -1.66 -13.74 -11.40
C TYR A 110 -2.52 -12.93 -10.42
N LEU A 111 -2.48 -11.59 -10.50
CA LEU A 111 -3.26 -10.74 -9.60
C LEU A 111 -4.75 -10.85 -9.93
N THR A 112 -5.57 -10.94 -8.88
CA THR A 112 -7.03 -10.95 -8.93
C THR A 112 -7.62 -9.82 -8.07
N GLY A 113 -8.92 -9.53 -8.22
CA GLY A 113 -9.64 -8.58 -7.37
C GLY A 113 -9.02 -7.16 -7.26
N GLU A 114 -9.02 -6.61 -6.05
CA GLU A 114 -8.48 -5.27 -5.76
C GLU A 114 -6.98 -5.11 -6.11
N PRO A 115 -6.08 -6.07 -5.78
CA PRO A 115 -4.69 -6.01 -6.23
C PRO A 115 -4.52 -5.87 -7.75
N ARG A 116 -5.34 -6.61 -8.52
CA ARG A 116 -5.34 -6.53 -10.00
C ARG A 116 -5.74 -5.13 -10.48
N ALA A 117 -6.84 -4.60 -9.94
CA ALA A 117 -7.32 -3.27 -10.27
C ALA A 117 -6.29 -2.18 -9.92
N THR A 118 -5.65 -2.29 -8.76
CA THR A 118 -4.60 -1.37 -8.31
C THR A 118 -3.38 -1.41 -9.23
N ALA A 119 -2.90 -2.60 -9.58
CA ALA A 119 -1.79 -2.77 -10.51
C ALA A 119 -2.10 -2.19 -11.90
N ARG A 120 -3.34 -2.35 -12.37
CA ARG A 120 -3.81 -1.74 -13.63
C ARG A 120 -3.76 -0.22 -13.57
N THR A 121 -4.22 0.38 -12.48
CA THR A 121 -4.16 1.82 -12.24
C THR A 121 -2.72 2.33 -12.24
N TRP A 122 -1.79 1.67 -11.54
CA TRP A 122 -0.38 2.07 -11.52
C TRP A 122 0.30 1.95 -12.88
N LEU A 123 0.10 0.86 -13.62
CA LEU A 123 0.65 0.76 -14.98
C LEU A 123 0.04 1.79 -15.92
N THR A 124 -1.22 2.19 -15.71
CA THR A 124 -1.85 3.28 -16.47
C THR A 124 -1.19 4.62 -16.14
N ALA A 125 -0.93 4.89 -14.86
CA ALA A 125 -0.19 6.07 -14.42
C ALA A 125 1.24 6.11 -14.98
N ALA A 126 1.93 4.97 -15.01
CA ALA A 126 3.27 4.83 -15.56
C ALA A 126 3.31 5.14 -17.07
N VAL A 127 2.35 4.60 -17.83
CA VAL A 127 2.22 4.88 -19.26
C VAL A 127 1.89 6.35 -19.51
N ALA A 128 1.00 6.95 -18.72
CA ALA A 128 0.67 8.37 -18.82
C ALA A 128 1.89 9.26 -18.55
N ALA A 129 2.69 8.94 -17.53
CA ALA A 129 3.92 9.67 -17.22
C ALA A 129 4.98 9.57 -18.34
N LEU A 130 5.13 8.40 -18.99
CA LEU A 130 6.04 8.27 -20.15
C LEU A 130 5.58 9.09 -21.34
N ARG A 131 4.27 9.17 -21.58
CA ARG A 131 3.71 10.05 -22.62
C ARG A 131 4.03 11.53 -22.33
N GLU A 132 3.98 11.96 -21.07
CA GLU A 132 4.42 13.32 -20.71
C GLU A 132 5.91 13.55 -20.95
N ALA A 133 6.77 12.58 -20.64
CA ALA A 133 8.20 12.67 -20.96
C ALA A 133 8.46 12.77 -22.47
N GLU A 134 7.74 11.99 -23.28
CA GLU A 134 7.83 11.99 -24.75
C GLU A 134 7.48 13.35 -25.36
N LYS A 135 6.58 14.14 -24.76
CA LYS A 135 6.22 15.49 -25.27
C LYS A 135 7.38 16.48 -25.29
N PHE A 136 8.43 16.22 -24.50
CA PHE A 136 9.63 17.05 -24.50
C PHE A 136 10.61 16.73 -25.63
N LEU A 137 10.33 15.72 -26.47
CA LEU A 137 11.09 15.45 -27.68
C LEU A 137 10.61 16.36 -28.82
N PRO A 138 11.45 17.29 -29.32
CA PRO A 138 11.12 18.02 -30.53
C PRO A 138 10.90 17.07 -31.72
N ALA A 139 10.11 17.50 -32.70
CA ALA A 139 9.95 16.78 -33.95
C ALA A 139 11.31 16.46 -34.58
N GLY A 140 11.55 15.19 -34.93
CA GLY A 140 12.81 14.74 -35.51
C GLY A 140 13.93 14.46 -34.49
N ALA A 141 13.93 15.06 -33.29
CA ALA A 141 15.00 14.88 -32.31
C ALA A 141 15.07 13.44 -31.73
N GLU A 142 16.26 12.83 -31.74
CA GLU A 142 16.43 11.46 -31.22
C GLU A 142 16.44 11.37 -29.69
N ARG A 143 16.66 12.49 -29.01
CA ARG A 143 16.81 12.55 -27.54
C ARG A 143 16.16 13.82 -26.99
N VAL A 144 15.68 13.74 -25.75
CA VAL A 144 15.20 14.91 -25.00
C VAL A 144 16.36 15.92 -24.87
N PRO A 145 16.16 17.19 -25.26
CA PRO A 145 17.21 18.19 -25.14
C PRO A 145 17.60 18.44 -23.67
N GLU A 146 18.89 18.57 -23.39
CA GLU A 146 19.40 18.75 -22.03
C GLU A 146 18.79 19.98 -21.33
N GLN A 147 18.51 21.05 -22.08
CA GLN A 147 17.87 22.26 -21.56
C GLN A 147 16.46 22.04 -21.01
N ALA A 148 15.79 20.93 -21.36
CA ALA A 148 14.50 20.57 -20.78
C ALA A 148 14.61 20.04 -19.34
N LEU A 149 15.82 19.68 -18.88
CA LEU A 149 16.08 19.09 -17.56
C LEU A 149 16.36 20.19 -16.53
N ARG A 150 15.29 20.61 -15.85
CA ARG A 150 15.29 21.80 -15.00
C ARG A 150 15.75 21.51 -13.58
N THR A 151 15.56 20.30 -13.09
CA THR A 151 15.98 19.89 -11.74
C THR A 151 17.39 19.32 -11.73
N ALA A 152 18.06 19.42 -10.57
CA ALA A 152 19.41 18.87 -10.40
C ALA A 152 19.42 17.35 -10.56
N ALA A 153 18.43 16.65 -9.99
CA ALA A 153 18.31 15.19 -10.08
C ALA A 153 18.16 14.71 -11.54
N SER A 154 17.35 15.40 -12.34
CA SER A 154 17.17 15.06 -13.75
C SER A 154 18.43 15.28 -14.58
N ARG A 155 19.16 16.38 -14.34
CA ARG A 155 20.47 16.62 -14.99
C ARG A 155 21.51 15.58 -14.59
N GLU A 156 21.60 15.24 -13.31
CA GLU A 156 22.52 14.22 -12.82
C GLU A 156 22.23 12.86 -13.46
N ARG A 157 20.95 12.47 -13.52
CA ARG A 157 20.53 11.24 -14.20
C ARG A 157 20.90 11.27 -15.68
N TYR A 158 20.65 12.38 -16.37
CA TYR A 158 20.99 12.51 -17.79
C TYR A 158 22.50 12.44 -18.04
N ALA A 159 23.32 13.03 -17.17
CA ALA A 159 24.77 12.93 -17.27
C ALA A 159 25.27 11.48 -17.10
N ARG A 160 24.62 10.70 -16.24
CA ARG A 160 24.96 9.30 -15.97
C ARG A 160 24.42 8.34 -17.05
N GLU A 161 23.19 8.58 -17.49
CA GLU A 161 22.40 7.67 -18.33
C GLU A 161 21.68 8.44 -19.44
N PRO A 162 22.39 9.10 -20.37
CA PRO A 162 21.76 9.94 -21.39
C PRO A 162 20.82 9.14 -22.29
N HIS A 163 21.11 7.86 -22.52
CA HIS A 163 20.28 6.94 -23.31
C HIS A 163 18.90 6.68 -22.71
N ALA A 164 18.71 6.91 -21.41
CA ALA A 164 17.39 6.81 -20.78
C ALA A 164 16.38 7.81 -21.37
N PHE A 165 16.87 8.86 -22.01
CA PHE A 165 16.11 9.95 -22.60
C PHE A 165 16.04 9.90 -24.13
N ASP A 166 16.54 8.82 -24.75
CA ASP A 166 16.41 8.60 -26.19
C ASP A 166 14.96 8.26 -26.54
N ARG A 167 14.47 8.75 -27.69
CA ARG A 167 13.13 8.49 -28.23
C ARG A 167 12.83 7.00 -28.28
N GLU A 168 13.77 6.22 -28.81
CA GLU A 168 13.62 4.76 -28.91
C GLU A 168 13.48 4.12 -27.52
N ARG A 169 14.27 4.57 -26.55
CA ARG A 169 14.24 4.03 -25.19
C ARG A 169 12.93 4.35 -24.47
N LEU A 170 12.45 5.60 -24.56
CA LEU A 170 11.17 6.02 -23.98
C LEU A 170 10.00 5.23 -24.61
N ALA A 171 9.98 5.12 -25.94
CA ALA A 171 8.97 4.35 -26.64
C ALA A 171 9.00 2.86 -26.27
N ALA A 172 10.18 2.25 -26.21
CA ALA A 172 10.35 0.85 -25.82
C ALA A 172 9.89 0.60 -24.37
N LEU A 173 10.22 1.50 -23.45
CA LEU A 173 9.79 1.43 -22.05
C LEU A 173 8.26 1.57 -21.94
N ARG A 174 7.67 2.50 -22.69
CA ARG A 174 6.21 2.66 -22.75
C ARG A 174 5.52 1.41 -23.28
N SER A 175 5.99 0.86 -24.41
CA SER A 175 5.45 -0.39 -24.94
C SER A 175 5.59 -1.56 -23.97
N ARG A 176 6.68 -1.62 -23.18
CA ARG A 176 6.82 -2.64 -22.11
C ARG A 176 5.74 -2.49 -21.05
N PHE A 177 5.47 -1.28 -20.57
CA PHE A 177 4.43 -1.05 -19.56
C PHE A 177 3.02 -1.24 -20.12
N GLU A 178 2.77 -0.85 -21.37
CA GLU A 178 1.51 -1.13 -22.07
C GLU A 178 1.26 -2.65 -22.19
N ARG A 179 2.27 -3.46 -22.51
CA ARG A 179 2.15 -4.93 -22.52
C ARG A 179 1.85 -5.50 -21.14
N ARG A 180 2.58 -5.07 -20.10
CA ARG A 180 2.30 -5.48 -18.70
C ARG A 180 0.89 -5.09 -18.26
N ARG A 181 0.40 -3.93 -18.70
CA ARG A 181 -0.98 -3.49 -18.43
C ARG A 181 -1.99 -4.36 -19.19
N GLY A 182 -1.66 -4.76 -20.41
CA GLY A 182 -2.49 -5.63 -21.24
C GLY A 182 -2.78 -6.99 -20.59
N THR A 183 -1.84 -7.56 -19.82
CA THR A 183 -2.09 -8.82 -19.09
C THR A 183 -3.07 -8.66 -17.91
N LEU A 184 -3.32 -7.42 -17.49
CA LEU A 184 -4.28 -7.04 -16.46
C LEU A 184 -5.65 -6.65 -17.01
N LEU A 185 -5.79 -6.53 -18.33
CA LEU A 185 -7.10 -6.40 -18.94
C LEU A 185 -7.80 -7.75 -18.81
N ASP A 186 -9.07 -7.72 -18.42
CA ASP A 186 -9.85 -8.94 -18.31
C ASP A 186 -9.92 -9.59 -19.70
N PRO A 187 -9.78 -10.93 -19.83
CA PRO A 187 -10.30 -11.58 -21.02
C PRO A 187 -11.77 -11.17 -21.16
N PRO A 188 -12.29 -10.98 -22.39
CA PRO A 188 -13.71 -10.70 -22.57
C PRO A 188 -14.49 -11.75 -21.79
N ALA A 189 -15.29 -11.32 -20.82
CA ALA A 189 -16.08 -12.23 -20.01
C ALA A 189 -16.94 -13.08 -20.96
N PRO A 190 -16.99 -14.42 -20.81
CA PRO A 190 -18.05 -15.18 -21.45
C PRO A 190 -19.37 -14.68 -20.88
N ASP A 191 -20.20 -14.07 -21.72
CA ASP A 191 -21.56 -13.53 -21.48
C ASP A 191 -22.08 -13.71 -20.03
N GLU A 192 -21.60 -12.91 -19.10
CA GLU A 192 -22.09 -12.89 -17.73
C GLU A 192 -23.18 -11.80 -17.61
N PRO A 193 -24.38 -12.12 -17.07
CA PRO A 193 -25.46 -11.15 -16.96
C PRO A 193 -25.09 -10.02 -16.00
N ALA A 194 -25.44 -8.79 -16.41
CA ALA A 194 -25.05 -7.53 -15.77
C ALA A 194 -25.23 -7.52 -14.24
N ARG A 195 -24.14 -7.19 -13.53
CA ARG A 195 -24.16 -6.90 -12.08
C ARG A 195 -24.92 -5.60 -11.82
N ALA A 196 -25.73 -5.58 -10.75
CA ALA A 196 -26.55 -4.45 -10.37
C ALA A 196 -25.72 -3.21 -9.98
N PRO A 197 -26.14 -1.99 -10.35
CA PRO A 197 -25.37 -0.77 -10.16
C PRO A 197 -25.69 -0.10 -8.82
N ASP A 198 -25.15 -0.57 -7.69
CA ASP A 198 -25.36 0.13 -6.40
C ASP A 198 -24.18 0.04 -5.39
N GLU A 199 -23.00 -0.44 -5.78
CA GLU A 199 -21.81 -0.30 -4.89
C GLU A 199 -21.12 1.06 -5.10
N PRO A 200 -20.98 1.90 -4.05
CA PRO A 200 -20.25 3.16 -4.16
C PRO A 200 -18.77 2.89 -4.48
N ALA A 201 -18.25 3.64 -5.46
CA ALA A 201 -16.86 3.54 -5.92
C ALA A 201 -15.88 3.62 -4.74
N ALA A 202 -15.01 2.62 -4.63
CA ALA A 202 -14.01 2.50 -3.60
C ALA A 202 -13.22 3.81 -3.39
N THR A 203 -13.27 4.30 -2.16
CA THR A 203 -12.49 5.44 -1.64
C THR A 203 -11.02 5.34 -2.03
N THR A 204 -10.45 6.48 -2.44
CA THR A 204 -9.03 6.71 -2.73
C THR A 204 -8.10 5.94 -1.78
N THR A 205 -7.44 4.91 -2.31
CA THR A 205 -6.44 4.12 -1.58
C THR A 205 -5.31 5.03 -1.10
N SER A 206 -5.20 5.24 0.22
CA SER A 206 -4.14 6.05 0.83
C SER A 206 -2.75 5.60 0.35
N PRO A 207 -1.81 6.53 0.04
CA PRO A 207 -0.42 6.21 -0.28
C PRO A 207 0.28 5.30 0.73
N GLU A 208 -0.16 5.25 1.98
CA GLU A 208 0.38 4.35 3.02
C GLU A 208 -0.08 2.90 2.82
N ARG A 209 -1.36 2.70 2.49
CA ARG A 209 -1.89 1.38 2.09
C ARG A 209 -1.16 0.87 0.84
N ILE A 210 -0.85 1.78 -0.09
CA ILE A 210 -0.06 1.49 -1.29
C ILE A 210 1.37 1.03 -0.94
N ARG A 211 2.11 1.78 -0.12
CA ARG A 211 3.47 1.38 0.29
C ARG A 211 3.49 0.05 1.04
N ARG A 212 2.48 -0.20 1.88
CA ARG A 212 2.31 -1.47 2.59
C ARG A 212 2.15 -2.64 1.62
N ILE A 213 1.27 -2.51 0.62
CA ILE A 213 1.08 -3.54 -0.43
C ILE A 213 2.38 -3.79 -1.21
N VAL A 214 3.13 -2.74 -1.54
CA VAL A 214 4.43 -2.89 -2.24
C VAL A 214 5.47 -3.59 -1.37
N ALA A 215 5.54 -3.25 -0.08
CA ALA A 215 6.44 -3.91 0.86
C ALA A 215 6.08 -5.40 1.04
N GLU A 216 4.79 -5.72 1.16
CA GLU A 216 4.27 -7.08 1.20
C GLU A 216 4.67 -7.87 -0.07
N ASN A 217 4.39 -7.34 -1.26
CA ASN A 217 4.73 -8.00 -2.52
C ASN A 217 6.24 -8.27 -2.65
N ARG A 218 7.08 -7.27 -2.34
CA ARG A 218 8.54 -7.43 -2.38
C ARG A 218 9.03 -8.49 -1.42
N ALA A 219 8.41 -8.60 -0.25
CA ALA A 219 8.77 -9.62 0.72
C ALA A 219 8.38 -11.04 0.28
N VAL A 220 7.21 -11.21 -0.37
CA VAL A 220 6.83 -12.50 -0.98
C VAL A 220 7.80 -12.87 -2.10
N GLU A 221 8.21 -11.90 -2.93
CA GLU A 221 9.21 -12.12 -3.98
C GLU A 221 10.58 -12.55 -3.41
N GLN A 222 11.07 -11.87 -2.35
CA GLN A 222 12.32 -12.23 -1.68
C GLN A 222 12.24 -13.58 -0.99
N TRP A 223 11.10 -13.94 -0.42
CA TRP A 223 10.86 -15.27 0.13
C TRP A 223 10.88 -16.32 -1.00
N ALA A 224 10.15 -16.12 -2.08
CA ALA A 224 10.12 -17.06 -3.22
C ALA A 224 11.52 -17.31 -3.78
N GLN A 225 12.34 -16.25 -3.88
CA GLN A 225 13.73 -16.35 -4.30
C GLN A 225 14.60 -17.17 -3.33
N ARG A 226 14.42 -17.03 -2.01
CA ARG A 226 15.17 -17.81 -1.00
C ARG A 226 14.84 -19.31 -1.04
N HIS A 227 13.67 -19.67 -1.57
CA HIS A 227 13.17 -21.03 -1.62
C HIS A 227 13.19 -21.64 -3.04
N ASP A 228 13.94 -21.04 -3.98
CA ASP A 228 14.07 -21.48 -5.38
C ASP A 228 12.72 -21.71 -6.10
N LEU A 229 11.74 -20.84 -5.83
CA LEU A 229 10.44 -20.87 -6.49
C LEU A 229 10.43 -19.91 -7.69
N ASP A 230 10.05 -20.45 -8.86
CA ASP A 230 9.94 -19.68 -10.10
C ASP A 230 8.89 -18.55 -10.04
N ALA A 231 7.95 -18.59 -9.09
CA ALA A 231 6.93 -17.57 -8.89
C ALA A 231 6.53 -17.36 -7.42
N ALA A 232 6.39 -16.09 -7.05
CA ALA A 232 5.91 -15.59 -5.75
C ALA A 232 4.37 -15.56 -5.67
N THR A 233 3.72 -16.65 -6.07
CA THR A 233 2.26 -16.74 -6.09
C THR A 233 1.77 -17.58 -4.91
N PRO A 234 0.89 -17.05 -4.04
CA PRO A 234 0.24 -17.83 -2.99
C PRO A 234 -0.42 -19.08 -3.60
N GLY A 235 -0.09 -20.27 -3.08
CA GLY A 235 -0.59 -21.54 -3.61
C GLY A 235 0.36 -22.25 -4.58
N ALA A 236 1.45 -21.61 -5.04
CA ALA A 236 2.42 -22.25 -5.92
C ALA A 236 3.39 -23.22 -5.20
N GLY A 237 3.54 -23.06 -3.89
CA GLY A 237 4.31 -23.98 -3.05
C GLY A 237 3.50 -25.17 -2.56
N SER A 238 4.18 -26.12 -1.93
CA SER A 238 3.52 -27.15 -1.11
C SER A 238 2.63 -26.52 -0.02
N PRO A 239 1.65 -27.26 0.54
CA PRO A 239 0.84 -26.76 1.65
C PRO A 239 1.64 -26.27 2.87
N GLU A 240 2.85 -26.79 3.07
CA GLU A 240 3.76 -26.33 4.13
C GLU A 240 4.41 -24.99 3.78
N GLN A 241 4.93 -24.86 2.56
CA GLN A 241 5.46 -23.62 2.03
C GLN A 241 4.43 -22.49 2.02
N ASN A 242 3.19 -22.76 1.61
CA ASN A 242 2.12 -21.73 1.64
C ASN A 242 1.80 -21.28 3.06
N ARG A 243 1.80 -22.19 4.04
CA ARG A 243 1.64 -21.84 5.47
C ARG A 243 2.81 -21.03 6.01
N GLU A 244 4.02 -21.22 5.49
CA GLU A 244 5.19 -20.42 5.83
C GLU A 244 5.09 -18.99 5.25
N ILE A 245 4.69 -18.86 3.97
CA ILE A 245 4.43 -17.56 3.33
C ILE A 245 3.39 -16.77 4.11
N GLU A 246 2.26 -17.40 4.43
CA GLU A 246 1.18 -16.73 5.16
C GLU A 246 1.64 -16.25 6.55
N ARG A 247 2.47 -17.04 7.24
CA ARG A 247 3.06 -16.65 8.54
C ARG A 247 3.98 -15.43 8.43
N GLU A 248 4.84 -15.40 7.43
CA GLU A 248 5.72 -14.26 7.16
C GLU A 248 4.92 -13.00 6.79
N LEU A 249 3.91 -13.15 5.92
CA LEU A 249 3.03 -12.05 5.53
C LEU A 249 2.27 -11.44 6.71
N ARG A 250 1.75 -12.29 7.60
CA ARG A 250 1.11 -11.85 8.86
C ARG A 250 2.09 -11.07 9.73
N THR A 251 3.29 -11.61 9.94
CA THR A 251 4.34 -10.95 10.72
C THR A 251 4.66 -9.55 10.18
N MET A 252 4.73 -9.39 8.86
CA MET A 252 5.01 -8.10 8.20
C MET A 252 3.88 -7.10 8.33
N ARG A 253 2.63 -7.57 8.45
CA ARG A 253 1.45 -6.73 8.69
C ARG A 253 1.35 -6.24 10.12
N GLY A 254 2.18 -6.77 11.03
CA GLY A 254 2.00 -6.59 12.46
C GLY A 254 0.94 -7.52 13.04
N ASP A 255 0.58 -8.59 12.33
CA ASP A 255 -0.35 -9.60 12.80
C ASP A 255 0.41 -10.77 13.45
N ASP A 256 -0.26 -11.48 14.36
CA ASP A 256 0.24 -12.72 14.94
C ASP A 256 0.36 -13.81 13.85
N PRO A 257 1.53 -14.46 13.69
CA PRO A 257 1.74 -15.39 12.59
C PRO A 257 0.80 -16.60 12.66
N GLU A 258 0.41 -17.06 13.85
CA GLU A 258 -0.42 -18.25 14.01
C GLU A 258 -1.90 -17.96 13.74
N THR A 259 -2.43 -16.87 14.28
CA THR A 259 -3.87 -16.53 14.23
C THR A 259 -4.24 -15.53 13.14
N GLY A 260 -3.29 -14.69 12.70
CA GLY A 260 -3.54 -13.57 11.79
C GLY A 260 -4.21 -12.37 12.47
N LEU A 261 -4.24 -12.33 13.81
CA LEU A 261 -4.86 -11.26 14.58
C LEU A 261 -3.86 -10.10 14.83
N PRO A 262 -4.30 -8.82 14.84
CA PRO A 262 -3.37 -7.68 14.95
C PRO A 262 -2.66 -7.61 16.31
N LEU A 263 -1.33 -7.48 16.31
CA LEU A 263 -0.49 -7.46 17.52
C LEU A 263 -0.61 -6.16 18.32
N GLU A 264 -1.06 -5.08 17.68
CA GLU A 264 -1.22 -3.77 18.29
C GLU A 264 -2.49 -3.63 19.12
N THR A 265 -3.39 -4.62 19.08
CA THR A 265 -4.67 -4.57 19.78
C THR A 265 -4.74 -5.57 20.93
N PRO A 266 -5.31 -5.19 22.10
CA PRO A 266 -5.53 -6.13 23.19
C PRO A 266 -6.64 -7.14 22.86
N ILE A 267 -7.64 -6.72 22.07
CA ILE A 267 -8.69 -7.63 21.57
C ILE A 267 -8.06 -8.74 20.73
N GLY A 268 -7.10 -8.42 19.86
CA GLY A 268 -6.36 -9.42 19.07
C GLY A 268 -5.67 -10.46 19.94
N ALA A 269 -5.02 -10.05 21.04
CA ALA A 269 -4.38 -10.97 21.97
C ALA A 269 -5.39 -11.90 22.68
N LEU A 270 -6.50 -11.33 23.17
CA LEU A 270 -7.52 -12.09 23.88
C LEU A 270 -8.25 -13.08 22.96
N ALA A 271 -8.57 -12.66 21.74
CA ALA A 271 -9.11 -13.54 20.70
C ALA A 271 -8.10 -14.65 20.32
N ALA A 272 -6.80 -14.34 20.23
CA ALA A 272 -5.76 -15.34 19.98
C ALA A 272 -5.65 -16.37 21.10
N PHE A 273 -5.78 -15.96 22.37
CA PHE A 273 -5.80 -16.87 23.50
C PHE A 273 -7.03 -17.79 23.49
N ARG A 274 -8.22 -17.24 23.20
CA ARG A 274 -9.45 -18.04 23.05
C ARG A 274 -9.32 -19.05 21.91
N GLN A 275 -8.82 -18.61 20.76
CA GLN A 275 -8.57 -19.48 19.62
C GLN A 275 -7.60 -20.62 20.00
N LEU A 276 -6.53 -20.32 20.74
CA LEU A 276 -5.61 -21.35 21.25
C LEU A 276 -6.33 -22.43 22.08
N ILE A 277 -7.28 -22.05 22.95
CA ILE A 277 -8.06 -23.02 23.73
C ILE A 277 -8.93 -23.88 22.80
N GLY A 278 -9.64 -23.26 21.85
CA GLY A 278 -10.46 -23.99 20.86
C GLY A 278 -9.64 -24.94 19.99
N ASP A 279 -8.44 -24.53 19.57
CA ASP A 279 -7.51 -25.36 18.79
C ASP A 279 -7.05 -26.59 19.61
N LEU A 280 -6.73 -26.40 20.90
CA LEU A 280 -6.40 -27.50 21.81
C LEU A 280 -7.58 -28.45 22.02
N GLU A 281 -8.80 -27.93 22.15
CA GLU A 281 -10.01 -28.76 22.27
C GLU A 281 -10.23 -29.63 21.03
N ALA A 282 -10.07 -29.04 19.83
CA ALA A 282 -10.24 -29.73 18.57
C ALA A 282 -9.13 -30.76 18.32
N GLU A 283 -7.86 -30.37 18.48
CA GLU A 283 -6.70 -31.23 18.21
C GLU A 283 -6.63 -32.45 19.15
N PHE A 284 -7.03 -32.28 20.41
CA PHE A 284 -6.95 -33.32 21.44
C PHE A 284 -8.32 -33.91 21.81
N ALA A 285 -9.35 -33.75 20.96
CA ALA A 285 -10.70 -34.25 21.21
C ALA A 285 -10.76 -35.76 21.56
N GLY A 286 -9.87 -36.57 20.98
CA GLY A 286 -9.75 -38.01 21.27
C GLY A 286 -8.79 -38.37 22.43
N ARG A 287 -8.10 -37.39 23.02
CA ARG A 287 -7.06 -37.56 24.06
C ARG A 287 -7.35 -36.65 25.26
N VAL A 288 -8.47 -36.93 25.92
CA VAL A 288 -9.03 -36.08 26.98
C VAL A 288 -8.02 -35.67 28.06
N ALA A 289 -7.25 -36.62 28.61
CA ALA A 289 -6.29 -36.31 29.67
C ALA A 289 -5.18 -35.34 29.20
N GLU A 290 -4.70 -35.48 27.96
CA GLU A 290 -3.68 -34.59 27.40
C GLU A 290 -4.27 -33.23 27.04
N ARG A 291 -5.50 -33.20 26.50
CA ARG A 291 -6.26 -31.97 26.25
C ARG A 291 -6.39 -31.15 27.52
N ASP A 292 -6.93 -31.76 28.58
CA ASP A 292 -7.23 -31.08 29.84
C ASP A 292 -5.95 -30.58 30.51
N LEU A 293 -4.85 -31.34 30.41
CA LEU A 293 -3.53 -30.92 30.88
C LEU A 293 -3.02 -29.67 30.13
N ARG A 294 -3.07 -29.66 28.80
CA ARG A 294 -2.60 -28.52 27.98
C ARG A 294 -3.46 -27.28 28.17
N ILE A 295 -4.79 -27.44 28.23
CA ILE A 295 -5.71 -26.35 28.56
C ILE A 295 -5.42 -25.81 29.96
N GLY A 296 -5.20 -26.70 30.94
CA GLY A 296 -4.84 -26.33 32.31
C GLY A 296 -3.55 -25.49 32.37
N LEU A 297 -2.53 -25.85 31.60
CA LEU A 297 -1.28 -25.08 31.49
C LEU A 297 -1.51 -23.68 30.87
N ALA A 298 -2.28 -23.61 29.77
CA ALA A 298 -2.62 -22.33 29.13
C ALA A 298 -3.41 -21.42 30.08
N LEU A 299 -4.41 -21.98 30.80
CA LEU A 299 -5.19 -21.26 31.80
C LEU A 299 -4.33 -20.84 33.00
N ALA A 300 -3.37 -21.64 33.44
CA ALA A 300 -2.45 -21.25 34.51
C ALA A 300 -1.59 -20.03 34.12
N ALA A 301 -1.11 -19.98 32.87
CA ALA A 301 -0.40 -18.80 32.35
C ALA A 301 -1.29 -17.55 32.33
N TYR A 302 -2.56 -17.70 31.93
CA TYR A 302 -3.56 -16.64 31.97
C TYR A 302 -3.83 -16.13 33.40
N GLN A 303 -4.03 -17.04 34.36
CA GLN A 303 -4.25 -16.67 35.77
C GLN A 303 -3.02 -15.98 36.38
N ALA A 304 -1.81 -16.46 36.09
CA ALA A 304 -0.57 -15.84 36.56
C ALA A 304 -0.37 -14.43 35.97
N TRP A 305 -0.86 -14.20 34.76
CA TRP A 305 -0.87 -12.88 34.15
C TRP A 305 -1.90 -11.93 34.80
N LEU A 306 -3.13 -12.39 35.04
CA LEU A 306 -4.15 -11.60 35.77
C LEU A 306 -3.67 -11.18 37.16
N ALA A 307 -3.09 -12.12 37.92
CA ALA A 307 -2.54 -11.85 39.25
C ALA A 307 -1.45 -10.76 39.23
N ARG A 308 -0.65 -10.69 38.16
CA ARG A 308 0.39 -9.65 37.98
C ARG A 308 -0.22 -8.28 37.72
N LEU A 309 -1.32 -8.23 36.97
CA LEU A 309 -2.06 -7.00 36.71
C LEU A 309 -2.86 -6.51 37.91
N ARG A 310 -3.02 -7.34 38.96
CA ARG A 310 -3.91 -7.09 40.10
C ARG A 310 -5.35 -6.81 39.67
N GLN A 311 -5.79 -7.52 38.63
CA GLN A 311 -7.13 -7.45 38.08
C GLN A 311 -7.91 -8.70 38.51
N ASP A 312 -8.68 -8.56 39.59
CA ASP A 312 -9.40 -9.70 40.16
C ASP A 312 -10.84 -9.82 39.64
N ASP A 313 -11.45 -8.75 39.09
CA ASP A 313 -12.89 -8.71 38.81
C ASP A 313 -13.30 -7.67 37.73
N ASP A 314 -12.85 -7.88 36.49
CA ASP A 314 -13.19 -7.00 35.37
C ASP A 314 -14.23 -7.65 34.43
N GLU A 315 -15.25 -6.88 34.04
CA GLU A 315 -16.39 -7.27 33.19
C GLU A 315 -15.97 -7.90 31.84
N TRP A 316 -14.85 -7.47 31.28
CA TRP A 316 -14.32 -8.00 30.01
C TRP A 316 -13.94 -9.50 30.09
N ARG A 317 -13.69 -10.03 31.30
CA ARG A 317 -13.31 -11.44 31.49
C ARG A 317 -14.45 -12.38 31.16
N GLU A 318 -15.69 -12.01 31.46
CA GLU A 318 -16.86 -12.82 31.10
C GLU A 318 -17.08 -12.77 29.58
N GLN A 319 -16.91 -11.59 28.99
CA GLN A 319 -17.07 -11.36 27.54
C GLN A 319 -16.02 -12.11 26.70
N LEU A 320 -14.80 -12.32 27.22
CA LEU A 320 -13.79 -13.19 26.60
C LEU A 320 -14.33 -14.60 26.32
N TRP A 321 -15.11 -15.15 27.25
CA TRP A 321 -15.65 -16.50 27.13
C TRP A 321 -17.01 -16.52 26.42
N ALA A 322 -17.70 -15.39 26.32
CA ALA A 322 -19.01 -15.28 25.66
C ALA A 322 -18.95 -15.09 24.13
N ASP A 323 -17.76 -15.00 23.53
CA ASP A 323 -17.55 -14.59 22.11
C ASP A 323 -17.86 -13.12 21.80
N GLU A 324 -18.12 -12.33 22.84
CA GLU A 324 -18.51 -10.91 22.77
C GLU A 324 -17.30 -9.98 22.99
N ILE A 325 -16.07 -10.51 22.95
CA ILE A 325 -14.85 -9.73 23.21
C ILE A 325 -14.64 -8.57 22.22
N TRP A 326 -15.27 -8.64 21.04
CA TRP A 326 -15.22 -7.60 20.02
C TRP A 326 -16.06 -6.37 20.37
N ASP A 327 -17.01 -6.51 21.29
CA ASP A 327 -17.90 -5.42 21.75
C ASP A 327 -17.33 -4.67 22.96
N VAL A 328 -16.23 -5.18 23.55
CA VAL A 328 -15.59 -4.55 24.71
C VAL A 328 -14.87 -3.26 24.27
N PRO A 329 -15.11 -2.12 24.93
CA PRO A 329 -14.32 -0.92 24.72
C PRO A 329 -12.82 -1.16 24.94
N GLN A 330 -11.96 -0.71 24.02
CA GLN A 330 -10.52 -0.99 24.11
C GLN A 330 -9.83 -0.35 25.33
N ASP A 331 -10.41 0.72 25.88
CA ASP A 331 -9.89 1.46 27.03
C ASP A 331 -10.13 0.75 28.37
N VAL A 332 -11.04 -0.24 28.42
CA VAL A 332 -11.23 -1.09 29.60
C VAL A 332 -10.40 -2.37 29.56
N LEU A 333 -9.70 -2.63 28.44
CA LEU A 333 -8.84 -3.79 28.25
C LEU A 333 -7.40 -3.53 28.73
N PRO A 334 -6.66 -4.57 29.13
CA PRO A 334 -5.25 -4.44 29.45
C PRO A 334 -4.44 -4.02 28.23
N PRO A 335 -3.25 -3.40 28.39
CA PRO A 335 -2.43 -2.98 27.25
C PRO A 335 -2.07 -4.15 26.32
N ALA A 336 -2.11 -3.92 25.01
CA ALA A 336 -1.86 -4.95 23.98
C ALA A 336 -0.57 -5.74 24.22
N GLY A 337 0.54 -5.07 24.54
CA GLY A 337 1.82 -5.73 24.81
C GLY A 337 1.76 -6.72 25.97
N SER A 338 1.06 -6.35 27.06
CA SER A 338 0.84 -7.21 28.23
C SER A 338 -0.05 -8.41 27.89
N ALA A 339 -1.13 -8.20 27.14
CA ALA A 339 -2.01 -9.27 26.71
C ALA A 339 -1.30 -10.27 25.77
N TRP A 340 -0.45 -9.80 24.86
CA TRP A 340 0.37 -10.67 24.00
C TRP A 340 1.52 -11.37 24.75
N GLU A 341 2.01 -10.86 25.87
CA GLU A 341 2.89 -11.62 26.78
C GLU A 341 2.18 -12.84 27.36
N MET A 342 0.90 -12.71 27.72
CA MET A 342 0.09 -13.82 28.21
C MET A 342 -0.06 -14.91 27.14
N VAL A 343 -0.40 -14.54 25.90
CA VAL A 343 -0.53 -15.50 24.78
C VAL A 343 0.79 -16.26 24.56
N ARG A 344 1.93 -15.54 24.57
CA ARG A 344 3.26 -16.15 24.42
C ARG A 344 3.60 -17.10 25.56
N ALA A 345 3.29 -16.72 26.80
CA ALA A 345 3.51 -17.57 27.97
C ALA A 345 2.65 -18.85 27.90
N ALA A 346 1.38 -18.74 27.52
CA ALA A 346 0.49 -19.88 27.33
C ALA A 346 1.01 -20.83 26.24
N ARG A 347 1.39 -20.31 25.07
CA ARG A 347 1.98 -21.09 23.97
C ARG A 347 3.30 -21.75 24.37
N SER A 348 4.11 -21.10 25.19
CA SER A 348 5.37 -21.68 25.70
C SER A 348 5.08 -22.85 26.65
N ALA A 349 4.17 -22.66 27.61
CA ALA A 349 3.84 -23.66 28.61
C ALA A 349 3.32 -24.97 27.99
N ILE A 350 2.55 -24.90 26.89
CA ILE A 350 2.03 -26.10 26.20
C ILE A 350 3.07 -26.79 25.29
N ARG A 351 4.17 -26.12 24.94
CA ARG A 351 5.21 -26.66 24.04
C ARG A 351 6.33 -27.37 24.78
N GLU A 352 6.63 -26.97 26.01
CA GLU A 352 7.65 -27.64 26.81
C GLU A 352 7.19 -29.08 27.08
N PRO A 353 7.89 -30.10 26.54
CA PRO A 353 7.61 -31.47 26.93
C PRO A 353 7.88 -31.55 28.43
N PHE A 354 6.97 -32.17 29.18
CA PHE A 354 7.26 -32.55 30.56
C PHE A 354 8.54 -33.39 30.52
N GLY A 355 9.67 -32.79 30.90
CA GLY A 355 10.90 -33.50 31.13
C GLY A 355 10.58 -34.58 32.16
N GLY A 356 10.68 -35.83 31.74
CA GLY A 356 10.38 -37.01 32.56
C GLY A 356 11.30 -37.15 33.76
#